data_AF-A0A3D5GEW6-F1
#
_entry.id   AF-A0A3D5GEW6-F1
#
_cell.length_a   1.000
_cell.length_b   1.000
_cell.length_c   1.000
_cell.angle_alpha   90.00
_cell.angle_beta   90.00
_cell.angle_gamma   90.00
#
_symmetry.space_group_name_H-M   'P 1'
#
loop_
_entity.id
_entity.type
_entity.pdbx_description
1 polymer ?
#
loop_
_entity_poly.entity_id
_entity_poly.type
_entity_poly.pdbx_seq_one_letter_code
_entity_poly.pdbx_strand_id
1 'polypeptide(L)'
;RGWKDEPGMFEFLRDRALSDFDNQKGSFPYNPRFTALEAIIEHYPDMLSKRPGVLALLRSLAVSDADEQVRALARLRLKSEEW
;
A
#
# COMPACT_ATOMS: atom_id res chain seq x y z
N ARG A 1 14.50 -4.40 17.39
CA ARG A 1 14.20 -4.91 16.03
C ARG A 1 12.74 -5.23 16.00
N GLY A 2 12.01 -4.64 15.05
CA GLY A 2 10.59 -4.92 14.83
C GLY A 2 10.38 -5.65 13.52
N TRP A 3 9.13 -6.06 13.27
CA TRP A 3 8.74 -6.76 12.04
C TRP A 3 9.16 -6.00 10.76
N LYS A 4 9.15 -4.66 10.79
CA LYS A 4 9.52 -3.82 9.64
C LYS A 4 11.01 -3.90 9.23
N ASP A 5 11.86 -4.36 10.14
CA ASP A 5 13.30 -4.53 9.89
C ASP A 5 13.62 -5.92 9.29
N GLU A 6 12.64 -6.82 9.20
CA GLU A 6 12.84 -8.17 8.68
C GLU A 6 13.14 -8.14 7.17
N PRO A 7 14.14 -8.90 6.70
CA PRO A 7 14.40 -9.05 5.27
C PRO A 7 13.15 -9.51 4.52
N GLY A 8 12.82 -8.82 3.42
CA GLY A 8 11.67 -9.18 2.57
C GLY A 8 10.33 -8.64 3.05
N MET A 9 10.26 -7.93 4.19
CA MET A 9 9.00 -7.42 4.71
C MET A 9 8.34 -6.39 3.78
N PHE A 10 9.15 -5.54 3.14
CA PHE A 10 8.64 -4.59 2.15
C PHE A 10 8.00 -5.31 0.96
N GLU A 11 8.67 -6.33 0.42
CA GLU A 11 8.19 -7.15 -0.69
C GLU A 11 6.90 -7.89 -0.31
N PHE A 12 6.84 -8.44 0.91
CA PHE A 12 5.64 -9.05 1.45
C PHE A 12 4.45 -8.06 1.48
N LEU A 13 4.62 -6.87 2.06
CA LEU A 13 3.55 -5.87 2.12
C LEU A 13 3.11 -5.44 0.73
N ARG A 14 4.04 -5.28 -0.21
CA ARG A 14 3.72 -4.93 -1.59
C ARG A 14 2.82 -5.99 -2.23
N ASP A 15 3.12 -7.27 -2.03
CA ASP A 15 2.32 -8.36 -2.59
C ASP A 15 0.91 -8.39 -2.00
N ARG A 16 0.78 -8.15 -0.68
CA ARG A 16 -0.53 -8.06 0.00
C ARG A 16 -1.35 -6.88 -0.54
N ALA A 17 -0.73 -5.71 -0.75
CA ALA A 17 -1.38 -4.53 -1.33
C ALA A 17 -1.95 -4.79 -2.74
N LEU A 18 -1.35 -5.70 -3.50
CA LEU A 18 -1.77 -6.04 -4.86
C LEU A 18 -2.77 -7.20 -4.94
N SER A 19 -2.62 -8.20 -4.09
CA SER A 19 -3.20 -9.54 -4.35
C SER A 19 -4.32 -9.93 -3.38
N ASP A 20 -4.38 -9.32 -2.20
CA ASP A 20 -5.28 -9.78 -1.14
C ASP A 20 -6.65 -9.11 -1.26
N PHE A 21 -7.40 -9.44 -2.30
CA PHE A 21 -8.77 -8.96 -2.48
C PHE A 21 -9.66 -9.52 -1.37
N ASP A 22 -10.00 -8.70 -0.38
CA ASP A 22 -10.97 -9.08 0.64
C ASP A 22 -12.37 -9.14 0.04
N ASN A 23 -13.11 -10.14 0.48
CA ASN A 23 -14.50 -10.34 0.13
C ASN A 23 -15.42 -9.86 1.26
N GLN A 24 -15.05 -8.78 1.98
CA GLN A 24 -15.83 -8.03 3.00
C GLN A 24 -17.02 -8.77 3.61
N LYS A 25 -16.81 -10.00 4.10
CA LYS A 25 -17.84 -10.83 4.71
C LYS A 25 -17.57 -10.89 6.20
N GLY A 26 -18.09 -9.93 6.95
CA GLY A 26 -17.99 -9.90 8.40
C GLY A 26 -18.43 -8.58 9.01
N SER A 27 -18.60 -8.56 10.35
CA SER A 27 -19.00 -7.38 11.13
C SER A 27 -17.92 -6.28 11.19
N PHE A 28 -16.69 -6.61 10.78
CA PHE A 28 -15.57 -5.68 10.67
C PHE A 28 -14.85 -5.96 9.34
N PRO A 29 -15.22 -5.28 8.24
CA PRO A 29 -14.52 -5.45 6.98
C PRO A 29 -13.12 -4.84 7.11
N TYR A 30 -12.13 -5.72 7.25
CA TYR A 30 -10.73 -5.32 7.26
C TYR A 30 -10.17 -5.48 5.86
N ASN A 31 -9.64 -4.40 5.30
CA ASN A 31 -9.03 -4.44 3.97
C ASN A 31 -7.51 -4.64 4.10
N PRO A 32 -6.99 -5.87 3.86
CA PRO A 32 -5.56 -6.15 3.98
C PRO A 32 -4.73 -5.34 2.99
N ARG A 33 -5.31 -4.93 1.85
CA ARG A 33 -4.62 -4.10 0.85
C ARG A 33 -4.45 -2.68 1.36
N PHE A 34 -5.48 -2.13 2.00
CA PHE A 34 -5.40 -0.82 2.65
C PHE A 34 -4.31 -0.83 3.73
N THR A 35 -4.34 -1.81 4.65
CA THR A 35 -3.35 -1.85 5.72
C THR A 35 -1.95 -2.12 5.22
N ALA A 36 -1.78 -2.96 4.21
CA ALA A 36 -0.45 -3.16 3.61
C ALA A 36 0.08 -1.88 2.96
N LEU A 37 -0.78 -1.13 2.26
CA LEU A 37 -0.41 0.15 1.66
C LEU A 37 -0.06 1.20 2.74
N GLU A 38 -0.86 1.31 3.79
CA GLU A 38 -0.62 2.19 4.93
C GLU A 38 0.73 1.88 5.60
N ALA A 39 1.00 0.60 5.87
CA ALA A 39 2.26 0.15 6.45
C ALA A 39 3.48 0.50 5.56
N ILE A 40 3.35 0.39 4.23
CA ILE A 40 4.40 0.83 3.30
C ILE A 40 4.64 2.33 3.44
N ILE A 41 3.57 3.13 3.49
CA ILE A 41 3.62 4.60 3.59
C ILE A 41 4.30 5.04 4.88
N GLU A 42 3.93 4.45 6.02
CA GLU A 42 4.42 4.87 7.34
C GLU A 42 5.82 4.38 7.66
N HIS A 43 6.19 3.18 7.20
CA HIS A 43 7.42 2.52 7.66
C HIS A 43 8.51 2.40 6.60
N TYR A 44 8.18 2.67 5.33
CA TYR A 44 9.15 2.64 4.23
C TYR A 44 9.14 3.93 3.40
N PRO A 45 9.11 5.14 4.00
CA PRO A 45 9.03 6.40 3.26
C PRO A 45 10.20 6.59 2.28
N ASP A 46 11.40 6.18 2.66
CA ASP A 46 12.59 6.19 1.80
C ASP A 46 12.44 5.31 0.55
N MET A 47 11.74 4.18 0.66
CA MET A 47 11.55 3.27 -0.47
C MET A 47 10.52 3.83 -1.45
N LEU A 48 9.55 4.62 -0.98
CA LEU A 48 8.56 5.29 -1.82
C LEU A 48 9.21 6.24 -2.83
N SER A 49 10.09 7.12 -2.35
CA SER A 49 10.74 8.12 -3.20
C SER A 49 11.90 7.54 -4.03
N LYS A 50 12.59 6.51 -3.53
CA LYS A 50 13.80 5.95 -4.19
C LYS A 50 13.52 4.83 -5.19
N ARG A 51 12.35 4.18 -5.14
CA ARG A 51 12.04 3.02 -5.99
C ARG A 51 10.93 3.33 -6.99
N PRO A 52 11.23 3.38 -8.30
CA PRO A 52 10.22 3.56 -9.35
C PRO A 52 9.07 2.55 -9.27
N GLY A 53 9.34 1.33 -8.80
CA GLY A 53 8.33 0.28 -8.60
C GLY A 53 7.24 0.65 -7.59
N VAL A 54 7.50 1.54 -6.64
CA VAL A 54 6.53 1.96 -5.63
C VAL A 54 5.63 3.07 -6.14
N LEU A 55 6.17 4.02 -6.90
CA LEU A 55 5.34 4.98 -7.63
C LEU A 55 4.43 4.28 -8.64
N ALA A 56 4.92 3.25 -9.33
CA ALA A 56 4.10 2.42 -10.22
C ALA A 56 2.97 1.70 -9.46
N LEU A 57 3.27 1.13 -8.29
CA LEU A 57 2.26 0.55 -7.40
C LEU A 57 1.19 1.59 -7.04
N LEU A 58 1.59 2.75 -6.51
CA LEU A 58 0.65 3.80 -6.11
C LEU A 58 -0.22 4.28 -7.28
N ARG A 59 0.36 4.49 -8.46
CA ARG A 59 -0.41 4.89 -9.66
C ARG A 59 -1.43 3.82 -10.07
N SER A 60 -1.02 2.55 -10.05
CA SER A 60 -1.92 1.43 -10.35
C SER A 60 -3.08 1.38 -9.36
N LEU A 61 -2.78 1.40 -8.05
CA LEU A 61 -3.80 1.37 -7.00
C LEU A 61 -4.72 2.59 -7.07
N ALA A 62 -4.20 3.79 -7.32
CA ALA A 62 -4.98 5.02 -7.42
C ALA A 62 -6.05 5.00 -8.53
N VAL A 63 -5.82 4.25 -9.61
CA VAL A 63 -6.67 4.21 -10.81
C VAL A 63 -7.60 2.99 -10.81
N SER A 64 -7.07 1.80 -10.51
CA SER A 64 -7.75 0.54 -10.84
C SER A 64 -8.08 -0.34 -9.64
N ASP A 65 -7.74 0.07 -8.42
CA ASP A 65 -8.13 -0.70 -7.24
C ASP A 65 -9.66 -0.81 -7.16
N ALA A 66 -10.18 -1.95 -6.72
CA ALA A 66 -11.61 -2.14 -6.50
C ALA A 66 -12.13 -1.32 -5.29
N ASP A 67 -11.31 -1.13 -4.26
CA ASP A 67 -11.68 -0.45 -3.02
C ASP A 67 -11.36 1.06 -3.06
N GLU A 68 -12.36 1.91 -2.85
CA GLU A 68 -12.20 3.37 -2.89
C GLU A 68 -11.24 3.90 -1.82
N GLN A 69 -11.17 3.28 -0.64
CA GLN A 69 -10.25 3.72 0.42
C GLN A 69 -8.80 3.48 0.01
N VAL A 70 -8.53 2.35 -0.65
CA VAL A 70 -7.18 2.08 -1.20
C VAL A 70 -6.84 3.06 -2.31
N ARG A 71 -7.79 3.35 -3.22
CA ARG A 71 -7.59 4.38 -4.26
C ARG A 71 -7.31 5.75 -3.65
N ALA A 72 -8.07 6.15 -2.63
CA ALA A 72 -7.96 7.45 -1.99
C ALA A 72 -6.61 7.63 -1.28
N LEU A 73 -6.17 6.62 -0.52
CA LEU A 73 -4.87 6.63 0.15
C LEU A 73 -3.72 6.71 -0.86
N ALA A 74 -3.79 5.92 -1.95
CA ALA A 74 -2.78 5.95 -3.00
C ALA A 74 -2.69 7.33 -3.68
N ARG A 75 -3.83 7.97 -3.99
CA ARG A 75 -3.86 9.33 -4.56
C ARG A 75 -3.32 10.38 -3.59
N LEU A 76 -3.68 10.29 -2.31
CA LEU A 76 -3.17 11.20 -1.28
C LEU A 76 -1.65 11.13 -1.21
N ARG A 77 -1.10 9.92 -1.19
CA ARG A 77 0.34 9.70 -1.14
C ARG A 77 1.08 10.16 -2.40
N LEU A 78 0.50 9.97 -3.58
CA LEU A 78 1.09 10.48 -4.84
C LEU A 78 1.20 11.99 -4.85
N LYS A 79 0.15 12.70 -4.40
CA LYS A 79 0.17 14.16 -4.33
C LYS A 79 1.28 14.69 -3.42
N SER A 80 1.65 13.96 -2.38
CA SER A 80 2.72 14.37 -1.48
C SER A 80 4.13 14.05 -2.00
N GLU A 81 4.28 13.30 -3.11
CA GLU A 81 5.57 13.08 -3.79
C GLU A 81 5.79 14.04 -4.97
N GLU A 82 4.78 14.78 -5.39
CA GLU A 82 4.86 15.73 -6.52
C GLU A 82 5.30 17.14 -6.09
N TRP A 83 5.59 17.36 -4.80
CA TRP A 83 6.04 18.61 -4.19
C TRP A 83 7.39 18.41 -3.50
#